data_AF-A0A818JKY3-F1
#
_entry.id   AF-A0A818JKY3-F1
#
_cell.length_a   1.000
_cell.length_b   1.000
_cell.length_c   1.000
_cell.angle_alpha   90.00
_cell.angle_beta   90.00
_cell.angle_gamma   90.00
#
_symmetry.space_group_name_H-M   'P 1'
#
loop_
_entity.id
_entity.type
_entity.pdbx_description
1 polymer ?
#
loop_
_entity_poly.entity_id
_entity_poly.type
_entity_poly.pdbx_seq_one_letter_code
_entity_poly.pdbx_strand_id
1 'polypeptide(L)'
;MYYTIGDSELNPAHQYVLFLGSRSNNKIISRMIRIISHSSLIESVYANQQLFHADVGLVSYAITLLYNLVFEKKIFYLLRQDMRVLNACSELERAKDLTIQFGSQTLLAILNQKEIDQINNPSEIVQNYLHYIENMIDEPEHTYHGVRLNGVLTNLEIIVQNDEVKEEITNDDRGIPVLARCVYDKRQEDEIQQTAARILLSVSFIGQNAVDKIVDNEPLMSCVHRESKSNNMKQRGTNEGLLWKTGEEDKFILRQEEKKQKEQLMIQEITPSDVIFEESKAIYQYVRGDYRFNLGDTAISDIYVMISYCEDDIEICQRIYDTLKTSTPYHLAMDKYNMYSASPAVVASIAEKADVVVMCLSNKYRLSTVCRLAAEYIKKRQRPIIPVIVEANYKPTGWLNIAVGVRRFIDFTNDDLGVTYNDLIREIADIKSNKN
;
A
#
# COMPACT_ATOMS: atom_id res chain seq x y z
N MET A 1 -38.93 -12.32 -31.98
CA MET A 1 -38.02 -13.47 -32.11
C MET A 1 -36.73 -13.11 -31.41
N TYR A 2 -36.62 -13.58 -30.17
CA TYR A 2 -35.38 -13.57 -29.40
C TYR A 2 -34.49 -14.70 -29.91
N TYR A 3 -33.20 -14.44 -30.05
CA TYR A 3 -32.20 -15.51 -30.03
C TYR A 3 -31.18 -15.18 -28.96
N THR A 4 -31.19 -16.04 -27.95
CA THR A 4 -30.21 -16.27 -26.90
C THR A 4 -28.99 -17.04 -27.44
N ILE A 5 -27.90 -16.96 -26.68
CA ILE A 5 -26.79 -17.90 -26.41
C ILE A 5 -25.48 -17.08 -26.35
N GLY A 6 -24.66 -17.12 -25.30
CA GLY A 6 -24.71 -17.99 -24.14
C GLY A 6 -23.90 -17.47 -22.95
N ASP A 7 -24.41 -17.82 -21.78
CA ASP A 7 -23.70 -17.84 -20.51
C ASP A 7 -22.48 -18.77 -20.59
N SER A 8 -21.33 -18.28 -20.14
CA SER A 8 -20.31 -19.12 -19.51
C SER A 8 -19.53 -18.30 -18.48
N GLU A 9 -19.76 -18.67 -17.21
CA GLU A 9 -18.87 -18.58 -16.05
C GLU A 9 -18.42 -17.18 -15.57
N LEU A 10 -19.37 -16.43 -15.01
CA LEU A 10 -19.07 -15.41 -14.00
C LEU A 10 -19.04 -16.07 -12.61
N ASN A 11 -17.91 -15.92 -11.92
CA ASN A 11 -17.65 -16.38 -10.55
C ASN A 11 -18.80 -15.99 -9.58
N PRO A 12 -19.36 -16.93 -8.77
CA PRO A 12 -20.43 -16.65 -7.81
C PRO A 12 -20.12 -15.52 -6.80
N ALA A 13 -18.83 -15.26 -6.52
CA ALA A 13 -18.41 -14.15 -5.68
C ALA A 13 -18.72 -12.78 -6.31
N HIS A 14 -18.70 -12.65 -7.64
CA HIS A 14 -18.98 -11.39 -8.33
C HIS A 14 -20.47 -11.04 -8.37
N GLN A 15 -21.38 -12.03 -8.35
CA GLN A 15 -22.82 -11.75 -8.28
C GLN A 15 -23.27 -11.22 -6.91
N TYR A 16 -22.56 -11.56 -5.83
CA TYR A 16 -22.81 -10.98 -4.50
C TYR A 16 -22.35 -9.52 -4.40
N VAL A 17 -21.30 -9.14 -5.13
CA VAL A 17 -20.67 -7.80 -5.05
C VAL A 17 -21.45 -6.72 -5.81
N LEU A 18 -22.16 -7.08 -6.89
CA LEU A 18 -22.95 -6.11 -7.67
C LEU A 18 -24.31 -5.75 -7.02
N PHE A 19 -24.71 -6.43 -5.94
CA PHE A 19 -25.96 -6.17 -5.21
C PHE A 19 -25.80 -5.22 -4.00
N LEU A 20 -24.62 -4.60 -3.82
CA LEU A 20 -24.20 -3.93 -2.59
C LEU A 20 -24.68 -2.47 -2.39
N GLY A 21 -25.49 -1.91 -3.30
CA GLY A 21 -25.94 -0.50 -3.25
C GLY A 21 -27.36 -0.20 -2.75
N SER A 22 -28.11 -1.18 -2.23
CA SER A 22 -29.56 -1.06 -1.99
C SER A 22 -29.95 -0.80 -0.53
N ARG A 23 -31.12 -0.17 -0.29
CA ARG A 23 -31.71 0.10 1.04
C ARG A 23 -31.85 -1.15 1.93
N SER A 24 -31.85 -2.36 1.36
CA SER A 24 -31.89 -3.63 2.10
C SER A 24 -30.59 -3.95 2.84
N ASN A 25 -29.44 -3.54 2.32
CA ASN A 25 -28.14 -3.90 2.92
C ASN A 25 -27.87 -3.11 4.21
N ASN A 26 -28.26 -1.83 4.25
CA ASN A 26 -28.20 -1.04 5.49
C ASN A 26 -29.07 -1.64 6.61
N LYS A 27 -30.18 -2.30 6.27
CA LYS A 27 -31.01 -3.02 7.25
C LYS A 27 -30.33 -4.29 7.75
N ILE A 28 -29.63 -5.01 6.88
CA ILE A 28 -28.87 -6.22 7.25
C ILE A 28 -27.72 -5.85 8.18
N ILE A 29 -26.92 -4.85 7.80
CA ILE A 29 -25.82 -4.34 8.63
C ILE A 29 -26.35 -3.84 9.97
N SER A 30 -27.42 -3.03 9.97
CA SER A 30 -28.02 -2.57 11.23
C SER A 30 -28.51 -3.71 12.13
N ARG A 31 -28.97 -4.82 11.56
CA ARG A 31 -29.33 -6.03 12.33
C ARG A 31 -28.09 -6.71 12.91
N MET A 32 -27.02 -6.85 12.15
CA MET A 32 -25.74 -7.40 12.63
C MET A 32 -25.19 -6.57 13.78
N ILE A 33 -25.18 -5.24 13.65
CA ILE A 33 -24.75 -4.32 14.71
C ILE A 33 -25.59 -4.53 15.97
N ARG A 34 -26.92 -4.63 15.83
CA ARG A 34 -27.82 -4.90 16.97
C ARG A 34 -27.54 -6.24 17.64
N ILE A 35 -27.19 -7.27 16.87
CA ILE A 35 -26.85 -8.59 17.40
C ILE A 35 -25.58 -8.51 18.23
N ILE A 36 -24.48 -7.97 17.66
CA ILE A 36 -23.20 -7.93 18.37
C ILE A 36 -23.22 -6.97 19.57
N SER A 37 -24.11 -5.97 19.57
CA SER A 37 -24.24 -4.98 20.65
C SER A 37 -25.34 -5.33 21.66
N HIS A 38 -25.93 -6.52 21.60
CA HIS A 38 -27.01 -6.90 22.51
C HIS A 38 -26.43 -7.44 23.82
N SER A 39 -26.68 -6.75 24.94
CA SER A 39 -26.09 -7.09 26.24
C SER A 39 -26.29 -8.54 26.66
N SER A 40 -27.50 -9.09 26.51
CA SER A 40 -27.76 -10.49 26.88
C SER A 40 -27.03 -11.50 26.00
N LEU A 41 -26.74 -11.16 24.73
CA LEU A 41 -25.98 -12.04 23.84
C LEU A 41 -24.49 -11.98 24.22
N ILE A 42 -23.97 -10.80 24.55
CA ILE A 42 -22.59 -10.64 25.06
C ILE A 42 -22.41 -11.42 26.37
N GLU A 43 -23.33 -11.28 27.32
CA GLU A 43 -23.33 -12.06 28.57
C GLU A 43 -23.36 -13.56 28.28
N SER A 44 -24.19 -13.99 27.33
CA SER A 44 -24.28 -15.39 26.89
C SER A 44 -22.96 -15.90 26.29
N VAL A 45 -22.23 -15.07 25.54
CA VAL A 45 -20.90 -15.39 24.99
C VAL A 45 -19.87 -15.66 26.10
N TYR A 46 -19.91 -14.91 27.19
CA TYR A 46 -19.00 -15.12 28.32
C TYR A 46 -19.43 -16.25 29.25
N ALA A 47 -20.75 -16.46 29.42
CA ALA A 47 -21.30 -17.49 30.28
C ALA A 47 -21.16 -18.90 29.68
N ASN A 48 -21.29 -19.04 28.36
CA ASN A 48 -21.35 -20.33 27.69
C ASN A 48 -20.00 -20.72 27.07
N GLN A 49 -19.40 -21.80 27.58
CA GLN A 49 -18.12 -22.33 27.07
C GLN A 49 -18.28 -23.29 25.89
N GLN A 50 -19.51 -23.63 25.50
CA GLN A 50 -19.76 -24.55 24.39
C GLN A 50 -19.89 -23.77 23.08
N LEU A 51 -19.00 -24.07 22.11
CA LEU A 51 -18.96 -23.51 20.75
C LEU A 51 -20.28 -23.61 19.96
N PHE A 52 -21.27 -24.36 20.45
CA PHE A 52 -22.56 -24.61 19.78
C PHE A 52 -23.77 -23.99 20.49
N HIS A 53 -23.57 -23.10 21.47
CA HIS A 53 -24.68 -22.34 22.02
C HIS A 53 -25.24 -21.39 20.95
N ALA A 54 -26.56 -21.39 20.74
CA ALA A 54 -27.20 -20.66 19.64
C ALA A 54 -26.85 -19.16 19.63
N ASP A 55 -26.73 -18.55 20.82
CA ASP A 55 -26.33 -17.15 20.95
C ASP A 55 -24.88 -16.89 20.55
N VAL A 56 -23.96 -17.80 20.91
CA VAL A 56 -22.53 -17.71 20.54
C VAL A 56 -22.42 -17.82 19.02
N GLY A 57 -23.11 -18.79 18.42
CA GLY A 57 -23.17 -18.93 16.97
C GLY A 57 -23.73 -17.68 16.29
N LEU A 58 -24.80 -17.09 16.82
CA LEU A 58 -25.41 -15.89 16.25
C LEU A 58 -24.47 -14.67 16.27
N VAL A 59 -23.76 -14.45 17.40
CA VAL A 59 -22.75 -13.38 17.50
C VAL A 59 -21.58 -13.66 16.57
N SER A 60 -21.09 -14.90 16.53
CA SER A 60 -20.00 -15.34 15.64
C SER A 60 -20.32 -15.12 14.16
N TYR A 61 -21.54 -15.45 13.71
CA TYR A 61 -21.96 -15.16 12.34
C TYR A 61 -22.07 -13.66 12.06
N ALA A 62 -22.66 -12.90 12.99
CA ALA A 62 -22.83 -11.46 12.81
C ALA A 62 -21.48 -10.74 12.70
N ILE A 63 -20.51 -11.10 13.55
CA ILE A 63 -19.20 -10.47 13.54
C ILE A 63 -18.37 -10.88 12.31
N THR A 64 -18.45 -12.15 11.89
CA THR A 64 -17.80 -12.62 10.66
C THR A 64 -18.34 -11.90 9.42
N LEU A 65 -19.66 -11.65 9.36
CA LEU A 65 -20.26 -10.90 8.26
C LEU A 65 -19.86 -9.43 8.29
N LEU A 66 -19.82 -8.78 9.46
CA LEU A 66 -19.32 -7.41 9.59
C LEU A 66 -17.86 -7.30 9.18
N TYR A 67 -17.03 -8.25 9.61
CA TYR A 67 -15.63 -8.39 9.20
C TYR A 67 -15.51 -8.48 7.68
N ASN A 68 -16.25 -9.37 7.03
CA ASN A 68 -16.17 -9.53 5.57
C ASN A 68 -16.66 -8.29 4.81
N LEU A 69 -17.56 -7.51 5.40
CA LEU A 69 -18.12 -6.29 4.79
C LEU A 69 -17.28 -5.03 5.05
N VAL A 70 -16.40 -5.03 6.06
CA VAL A 70 -15.61 -3.84 6.45
C VAL A 70 -14.70 -3.33 5.34
N PHE A 71 -14.36 -4.19 4.39
CA PHE A 71 -13.50 -3.86 3.25
C PHE A 71 -14.20 -3.03 2.17
N GLU A 72 -15.54 -2.96 2.16
CA GLU A 72 -16.26 -2.08 1.25
C GLU A 72 -16.24 -0.64 1.78
N LYS A 73 -15.77 0.31 0.95
CA LYS A 73 -15.48 1.68 1.37
C LYS A 73 -16.68 2.38 2.03
N LYS A 74 -17.91 2.18 1.55
CA LYS A 74 -19.10 2.82 2.16
C LYS A 74 -19.44 2.17 3.50
N ILE A 75 -19.35 0.85 3.62
CA ILE A 75 -19.60 0.12 4.86
C ILE A 75 -18.55 0.47 5.90
N PHE A 76 -17.27 0.56 5.53
CA PHE A 76 -16.19 1.01 6.42
C PHE A 76 -16.56 2.31 7.14
N TYR A 77 -16.96 3.35 6.39
CA TYR A 77 -17.35 4.63 6.99
C TYR A 77 -18.59 4.52 7.87
N LEU A 78 -19.55 3.69 7.50
CA LEU A 78 -20.77 3.45 8.28
C LEU A 78 -20.45 2.78 9.63
N LEU A 79 -19.65 1.71 9.62
CA LEU A 79 -19.26 0.99 10.83
C LEU A 79 -18.38 1.85 11.74
N ARG A 80 -17.47 2.62 11.16
CA ARG A 80 -16.56 3.50 11.90
C ARG A 80 -17.27 4.60 12.67
N GLN A 81 -18.41 5.09 12.17
CA GLN A 81 -19.20 6.12 12.83
C GLN A 81 -20.17 5.58 13.89
N ASP A 82 -20.35 4.26 13.97
CA ASP A 82 -21.29 3.63 14.89
C ASP A 82 -20.60 3.18 16.18
N MET A 83 -20.72 3.98 17.24
CA MET A 83 -20.13 3.69 18.56
C MET A 83 -20.56 2.34 19.14
N ARG A 84 -21.71 1.80 18.72
CA ARG A 84 -22.16 0.47 19.18
C ARG A 84 -21.25 -0.64 18.67
N VAL A 85 -20.70 -0.49 17.46
CA VAL A 85 -19.76 -1.46 16.88
C VAL A 85 -18.45 -1.44 17.66
N LEU A 86 -17.90 -0.25 17.92
CA LEU A 86 -16.65 -0.10 18.65
C LEU A 86 -16.78 -0.63 20.09
N ASN A 87 -17.86 -0.28 20.79
CA ASN A 87 -18.11 -0.77 22.15
C ASN A 87 -18.31 -2.29 22.17
N ALA A 88 -19.12 -2.84 21.26
CA ALA A 88 -19.33 -4.28 21.16
C ALA A 88 -18.02 -5.03 20.86
N CYS A 89 -17.19 -4.53 19.94
CA CYS A 89 -15.91 -5.16 19.63
C CYS A 89 -14.95 -5.11 20.84
N SER A 90 -14.91 -3.99 21.56
CA SER A 90 -14.12 -3.86 22.80
C SER A 90 -14.59 -4.84 23.89
N GLU A 91 -15.90 -5.02 24.05
CA GLU A 91 -16.45 -5.99 25.00
C GLU A 91 -16.20 -7.45 24.57
N LEU A 92 -16.10 -7.73 23.27
CA LEU A 92 -15.94 -9.08 22.73
C LEU A 92 -14.47 -9.47 22.44
N GLU A 93 -13.52 -8.55 22.59
CA GLU A 93 -12.10 -8.76 22.26
C GLU A 93 -11.43 -9.87 23.06
N ARG A 94 -12.02 -10.26 24.21
CA ARG A 94 -11.56 -11.34 25.10
C ARG A 94 -12.50 -12.55 25.12
N ALA A 95 -13.37 -12.68 24.12
CA ALA A 95 -14.24 -13.84 23.99
C ALA A 95 -13.40 -15.13 23.88
N LYS A 96 -13.90 -16.24 24.45
CA LYS A 96 -13.25 -17.56 24.33
C LYS A 96 -13.44 -18.19 22.95
N ASP A 97 -14.50 -17.82 22.25
CA ASP A 97 -14.72 -18.25 20.87
C ASP A 97 -13.74 -17.51 19.95
N LEU A 98 -12.88 -18.28 19.27
CA LEU A 98 -11.81 -17.75 18.44
C LEU A 98 -12.32 -16.86 17.30
N THR A 99 -13.51 -17.14 16.77
CA THR A 99 -14.09 -16.35 15.67
C THR A 99 -14.59 -15.00 16.16
N ILE A 100 -15.25 -15.00 17.32
CA ILE A 100 -15.68 -13.76 17.98
C ILE A 100 -14.47 -12.93 18.40
N GLN A 101 -13.46 -13.56 19.01
CA GLN A 101 -12.24 -12.89 19.43
C GLN A 101 -11.49 -12.29 18.24
N PHE A 102 -11.19 -13.08 17.21
CA PHE A 102 -10.50 -12.61 16.01
C PHE A 102 -11.28 -11.51 15.29
N GLY A 103 -12.58 -11.71 15.08
CA GLY A 103 -13.44 -10.75 14.38
C GLY A 103 -13.53 -9.42 15.12
N SER A 104 -13.68 -9.43 16.44
CA SER A 104 -13.79 -8.22 17.26
C SER A 104 -12.47 -7.46 17.34
N GLN A 105 -11.34 -8.14 17.61
CA GLN A 105 -10.02 -7.52 17.63
C GLN A 105 -9.68 -6.88 16.28
N THR A 106 -9.94 -7.60 15.19
CA THR A 106 -9.65 -7.13 13.84
C THR A 106 -10.52 -5.94 13.46
N LEU A 107 -11.83 -6.00 13.70
CA LEU A 107 -12.73 -4.88 13.43
C LEU A 107 -12.35 -3.65 14.25
N LEU A 108 -11.99 -3.82 15.52
CA LEU A 108 -11.55 -2.71 16.36
C LEU A 108 -10.27 -2.06 15.80
N ALA A 109 -9.28 -2.87 15.42
CA ALA A 109 -8.03 -2.38 14.83
C ALA A 109 -8.26 -1.64 13.49
N ILE A 110 -9.13 -2.16 12.62
CA ILE A 110 -9.43 -1.56 11.32
C ILE A 110 -10.23 -0.25 11.47
N LEU A 111 -11.30 -0.27 12.24
CA LEU A 111 -12.20 0.89 12.35
C LEU A 111 -11.53 2.07 13.06
N ASN A 112 -10.59 1.77 13.96
CA ASN A 112 -9.79 2.78 14.63
C ASN A 112 -8.60 3.31 13.82
N GLN A 113 -8.49 3.05 12.50
CA GLN A 113 -7.43 3.44 11.54
C GLN A 113 -6.61 4.75 11.76
N LYS A 114 -7.09 5.72 12.54
CA LYS A 114 -6.28 6.85 13.06
C LYS A 114 -5.25 6.43 14.13
N GLU A 115 -5.30 5.19 14.62
CA GLU A 115 -4.58 4.68 15.78
C GLU A 115 -3.92 3.32 15.52
N ILE A 116 -3.50 3.01 14.28
CA ILE A 116 -2.64 1.82 14.04
C ILE A 116 -1.40 1.88 14.93
N ASP A 117 -0.91 3.08 15.27
CA ASP A 117 0.22 3.29 16.17
C ASP A 117 -0.13 3.00 17.65
N GLN A 118 -1.41 2.80 18.02
CA GLN A 118 -1.89 2.56 19.39
C GLN A 118 -2.63 1.21 19.51
N ILE A 119 -2.26 0.22 18.68
CA ILE A 119 -2.81 -1.13 18.79
C ILE A 119 -2.53 -1.67 20.19
N ASN A 120 -3.58 -2.11 20.88
CA ASN A 120 -3.47 -2.80 22.17
C ASN A 120 -3.23 -4.30 21.95
N ASN A 121 -2.40 -4.91 22.78
CA ASN A 121 -2.10 -6.36 22.78
C ASN A 121 -1.61 -6.90 21.42
N PRO A 122 -0.54 -6.34 20.84
CA PRO A 122 -0.02 -6.76 19.53
C PRO A 122 0.33 -8.25 19.47
N SER A 123 0.85 -8.84 20.56
CA SER A 123 1.23 -10.26 20.60
C SER A 123 0.02 -11.18 20.41
N GLU A 124 -1.11 -10.89 21.08
CA GLU A 124 -2.35 -11.68 20.96
C GLU A 124 -2.95 -11.58 19.55
N ILE A 125 -2.94 -10.37 18.98
CA ILE A 125 -3.37 -10.12 17.61
C ILE A 125 -2.53 -10.97 16.66
N VAL A 126 -1.20 -10.87 16.72
CA VAL A 126 -0.32 -11.65 15.84
C VAL A 126 -0.55 -13.14 15.99
N GLN A 127 -0.65 -13.65 17.22
CA GLN A 127 -0.93 -15.07 17.46
C GLN A 127 -2.24 -15.52 16.81
N ASN A 128 -3.30 -14.72 16.88
CA ASN A 128 -4.58 -15.01 16.25
C ASN A 128 -4.49 -15.01 14.71
N TYR A 129 -3.82 -14.02 14.12
CA TYR A 129 -3.61 -14.00 12.66
C TYR A 129 -2.78 -15.18 12.17
N LEU A 130 -1.67 -15.51 12.84
CA LEU A 130 -0.83 -16.65 12.49
C LEU A 130 -1.61 -17.96 12.61
N HIS A 131 -2.39 -18.14 13.69
CA HIS A 131 -3.27 -19.30 13.85
C HIS A 131 -4.27 -19.43 12.70
N TYR A 132 -4.92 -18.34 12.29
CA TYR A 132 -5.84 -18.36 11.16
C TYR A 132 -5.14 -18.73 9.85
N ILE A 133 -3.97 -18.14 9.56
CA ILE A 133 -3.22 -18.43 8.34
C ILE A 133 -2.78 -19.89 8.29
N GLU A 134 -2.25 -20.43 9.39
CA GLU A 134 -1.81 -21.84 9.48
C GLU A 134 -2.93 -22.84 9.19
N ASN A 135 -4.15 -22.55 9.65
CA ASN A 135 -5.32 -23.41 9.44
C ASN A 135 -6.01 -23.21 8.09
N MET A 136 -5.61 -22.22 7.29
CA MET A 136 -6.22 -21.93 5.98
C MET A 136 -5.32 -22.31 4.80
N ILE A 137 -4.01 -22.20 4.93
CA ILE A 137 -3.08 -22.24 3.79
C ILE A 137 -3.03 -23.60 3.07
N ASP A 138 -3.33 -24.69 3.77
CA ASP A 138 -3.37 -26.04 3.19
C ASP A 138 -4.80 -26.47 2.79
N GLU A 139 -5.82 -25.66 3.11
CA GLU A 139 -7.23 -25.96 2.82
C GLU A 139 -7.59 -25.59 1.38
N PRO A 140 -8.35 -26.42 0.64
CA PRO A 140 -8.68 -26.17 -0.77
C PRO A 140 -9.38 -24.84 -1.04
N GLU A 141 -10.25 -24.41 -0.13
CA GLU A 141 -10.98 -23.14 -0.22
C GLU A 141 -10.26 -21.97 0.47
N HIS A 142 -9.09 -22.24 1.06
CA HIS A 142 -8.33 -21.30 1.88
C HIS A 142 -9.20 -20.60 2.93
N THR A 143 -10.07 -21.37 3.61
CA THR A 143 -11.01 -20.84 4.61
C THR A 143 -10.92 -21.57 5.93
N TYR A 144 -11.16 -20.84 7.02
CA TYR A 144 -11.25 -21.38 8.37
C TYR A 144 -12.28 -20.54 9.14
N HIS A 145 -13.24 -21.22 9.77
CA HIS A 145 -14.40 -20.60 10.44
C HIS A 145 -15.16 -19.55 9.59
N GLY A 146 -15.30 -19.81 8.28
CA GLY A 146 -16.01 -18.89 7.36
C GLY A 146 -15.24 -17.63 6.97
N VAL A 147 -13.97 -17.51 7.40
CA VAL A 147 -13.06 -16.43 7.02
C VAL A 147 -12.12 -16.94 5.92
N ARG A 148 -11.82 -16.10 4.92
CA ARG A 148 -10.90 -16.41 3.81
C ARG A 148 -9.49 -15.91 4.07
N LEU A 149 -8.48 -16.66 3.64
CA LEU A 149 -7.05 -16.34 3.77
C LEU A 149 -6.71 -14.96 3.19
N ASN A 150 -7.21 -14.64 1.99
CA ASN A 150 -6.95 -13.33 1.38
C ASN A 150 -7.44 -12.16 2.27
N GLY A 151 -8.60 -12.32 2.91
CA GLY A 151 -9.11 -11.31 3.85
C GLY A 151 -8.23 -11.18 5.08
N VAL A 152 -7.76 -12.30 5.64
CA VAL A 152 -6.83 -12.31 6.80
C VAL A 152 -5.53 -11.60 6.44
N LEU A 153 -4.92 -11.92 5.30
CA LEU A 153 -3.66 -11.30 4.86
C LEU A 153 -3.85 -9.81 4.54
N THR A 154 -4.94 -9.43 3.87
CA THR A 154 -5.24 -8.03 3.57
C THR A 154 -5.34 -7.20 4.84
N ASN A 155 -5.96 -7.74 5.90
CA ASN A 155 -6.00 -7.06 7.19
C ASN A 155 -4.64 -7.02 7.87
N LEU A 156 -3.90 -8.14 7.84
CA LEU A 156 -2.56 -8.20 8.40
C LEU A 156 -1.64 -7.16 7.76
N GLU A 157 -1.76 -6.92 6.44
CA GLU A 157 -1.03 -5.89 5.71
C GLU A 157 -1.28 -4.47 6.25
N ILE A 158 -2.48 -4.19 6.73
CA ILE A 158 -2.82 -2.90 7.33
C ILE A 158 -2.21 -2.80 8.74
N ILE A 159 -2.42 -3.80 9.59
CA ILE A 159 -1.99 -3.74 10.99
C ILE A 159 -0.48 -3.90 11.16
N VAL A 160 0.20 -4.61 10.25
CA VAL A 160 1.67 -4.76 10.25
C VAL A 160 2.39 -3.43 10.04
N GLN A 161 1.69 -2.35 9.69
CA GLN A 161 2.29 -1.01 9.69
C GLN A 161 2.63 -0.51 11.09
N ASN A 162 2.04 -1.07 12.16
CA ASN A 162 2.48 -0.88 13.54
C ASN A 162 3.84 -1.59 13.79
N ASP A 163 4.77 -0.95 14.49
CA ASP A 163 6.12 -1.50 14.69
C ASP A 163 6.15 -2.65 15.73
N GLU A 164 5.32 -2.61 16.77
CA GLU A 164 5.19 -3.71 17.75
C GLU A 164 4.63 -4.97 17.07
N VAL A 165 3.65 -4.83 16.18
CA VAL A 165 3.13 -5.97 15.38
C VAL A 165 4.23 -6.60 14.52
N LYS A 166 5.12 -5.80 13.90
CA LYS A 166 6.26 -6.36 13.14
C LYS A 166 7.23 -7.10 14.05
N GLU A 167 7.49 -6.55 15.23
CA GLU A 167 8.37 -7.16 16.22
C GLU A 167 7.81 -8.51 16.69
N GLU A 168 6.52 -8.56 16.99
CA GLU A 168 5.81 -9.79 17.38
C GLU A 168 5.82 -10.85 16.26
N ILE A 169 5.58 -10.48 15.00
CA ILE A 169 5.71 -11.39 13.85
C ILE A 169 7.15 -11.90 13.71
N THR A 170 8.14 -11.04 13.99
CA THR A 170 9.56 -11.41 13.90
C THR A 170 9.95 -12.33 15.04
N ASN A 171 9.38 -12.16 16.22
CA ASN A 171 9.71 -12.92 17.42
C ASN A 171 8.98 -14.26 17.52
N ASP A 172 7.77 -14.40 16.95
CA ASP A 172 7.08 -15.69 16.85
C ASP A 172 7.78 -16.60 15.82
N ASP A 173 8.16 -17.81 16.23
CA ASP A 173 8.85 -18.79 15.38
C ASP A 173 8.06 -19.19 14.13
N ARG A 174 6.73 -19.01 14.14
CA ARG A 174 5.84 -19.29 13.00
C ARG A 174 5.67 -18.10 12.08
N GLY A 175 5.95 -16.88 12.56
CA GLY A 175 5.58 -15.63 11.89
C GLY A 175 6.08 -15.50 10.46
N ILE A 176 7.41 -15.39 10.29
CA ILE A 176 8.02 -15.33 8.95
C ILE A 176 7.81 -16.64 8.16
N PRO A 177 7.98 -17.85 8.72
CA PRO A 177 7.79 -19.09 7.97
C PRO A 177 6.39 -19.29 7.37
N VAL A 178 5.32 -18.98 8.10
CA VAL A 178 3.96 -19.17 7.57
C VAL A 178 3.66 -18.17 6.45
N LEU A 179 4.08 -16.92 6.61
CA LEU A 179 3.96 -15.88 5.58
C LEU A 179 4.81 -16.20 4.36
N ALA A 180 6.02 -16.73 4.56
CA ALA A 180 6.89 -17.20 3.49
C ALA A 180 6.21 -18.29 2.66
N ARG A 181 5.55 -19.25 3.33
CA ARG A 181 4.78 -20.32 2.67
C ARG A 181 3.65 -19.76 1.82
N CYS A 182 2.97 -18.71 2.25
CA CYS A 182 1.97 -18.02 1.42
C CYS A 182 2.57 -17.43 0.13
N VAL A 183 3.87 -17.11 0.10
CA VAL A 183 4.55 -16.54 -1.08
C VAL A 183 5.06 -17.60 -2.04
N TYR A 184 5.73 -18.65 -1.55
CA TYR A 184 6.40 -19.63 -2.43
C TYR A 184 5.52 -20.81 -2.84
N ASP A 185 4.40 -21.06 -2.15
CA ASP A 185 3.50 -22.15 -2.48
C ASP A 185 2.70 -21.83 -3.75
N LYS A 186 2.89 -22.67 -4.77
CA LYS A 186 2.26 -22.52 -6.09
C LYS A 186 0.76 -22.81 -6.10
N ARG A 187 0.21 -23.38 -5.02
CA ARG A 187 -1.23 -23.58 -4.86
C ARG A 187 -1.96 -22.26 -4.58
N GLN A 188 -1.24 -21.27 -4.08
CA GLN A 188 -1.80 -19.97 -3.71
C GLN A 188 -2.07 -19.11 -4.95
N GLU A 189 -3.14 -18.34 -4.88
CA GLU A 189 -3.47 -17.32 -5.89
C GLU A 189 -2.43 -16.20 -5.90
N ASP A 190 -2.18 -15.60 -7.07
CA ASP A 190 -1.22 -14.49 -7.23
C ASP A 190 -1.46 -13.34 -6.22
N GLU A 191 -2.74 -13.05 -5.92
CA GLU A 191 -3.11 -12.01 -4.96
C GLU A 191 -2.67 -12.34 -3.52
N ILE A 192 -2.81 -13.61 -3.11
CA ILE A 192 -2.37 -14.11 -1.80
C ILE A 192 -0.84 -14.01 -1.71
N GLN A 193 -0.13 -14.53 -2.73
CA GLN A 193 1.32 -14.48 -2.80
C GLN A 193 1.83 -13.04 -2.74
N GLN A 194 1.21 -12.14 -3.49
CA GLN A 194 1.61 -10.74 -3.53
C GLN A 194 1.37 -10.04 -2.19
N THR A 195 0.22 -10.27 -1.55
CA THR A 195 -0.13 -9.67 -0.26
C THR A 195 0.81 -10.18 0.84
N ALA A 196 1.10 -11.48 0.89
CA ALA A 196 2.07 -12.05 1.81
C ALA A 196 3.49 -11.46 1.61
N ALA A 197 3.92 -11.27 0.36
CA ALA A 197 5.21 -10.64 0.06
C ALA A 197 5.25 -9.16 0.52
N ARG A 198 4.15 -8.41 0.41
CA ARG A 198 4.07 -7.02 0.94
C ARG A 198 4.11 -6.98 2.46
N ILE A 199 3.50 -7.95 3.15
CA ILE A 199 3.61 -8.10 4.61
C ILE A 199 5.06 -8.36 5.00
N LEU A 200 5.74 -9.33 4.37
CA LEU A 200 7.15 -9.63 4.65
C LEU A 200 8.06 -8.43 4.36
N LEU A 201 7.79 -7.67 3.29
CA LEU A 201 8.48 -6.42 3.02
C LEU A 201 8.26 -5.41 4.16
N SER A 202 7.04 -5.30 4.68
CA SER A 202 6.76 -4.44 5.83
C SER A 202 7.53 -4.88 7.08
N VAL A 203 7.54 -6.19 7.37
CA VAL A 203 8.27 -6.77 8.51
C VAL A 203 9.77 -6.51 8.42
N SER A 204 10.35 -6.55 7.22
CA SER A 204 11.79 -6.28 7.01
C SER A 204 12.26 -4.87 7.43
N PHE A 205 11.34 -3.95 7.73
CA PHE A 205 11.68 -2.62 8.25
C PHE A 205 11.95 -2.55 9.75
N ILE A 206 11.61 -3.58 10.54
CA ILE A 206 11.74 -3.52 12.01
C ILE A 206 13.19 -3.67 12.48
N GLY A 207 14.06 -4.31 11.69
CA GLY A 207 15.48 -4.45 12.00
C GLY A 207 16.16 -5.62 11.32
N GLN A 208 17.46 -5.81 11.61
CA GLN A 208 18.29 -6.82 10.96
C GLN A 208 17.83 -8.26 11.24
N ASN A 209 17.35 -8.55 12.44
CA ASN A 209 16.83 -9.87 12.81
C ASN A 209 15.71 -10.35 11.85
N ALA A 210 14.79 -9.45 11.48
CA ALA A 210 13.74 -9.76 10.52
C ALA A 210 14.31 -10.03 9.11
N VAL A 211 15.29 -9.24 8.69
CA VAL A 211 15.99 -9.42 7.42
C VAL A 211 16.70 -10.76 7.37
N ASP A 212 17.45 -11.12 8.41
CA ASP A 212 18.19 -12.39 8.50
C ASP A 212 17.23 -13.58 8.40
N LYS A 213 16.13 -13.57 9.16
CA LYS A 213 15.10 -14.63 9.09
C LYS A 213 14.44 -14.75 7.71
N ILE A 214 14.27 -13.64 6.99
CA ILE A 214 13.75 -13.65 5.61
C ILE A 214 14.79 -14.25 4.65
N VAL A 215 16.05 -13.84 4.77
CA VAL A 215 17.16 -14.32 3.92
C VAL A 215 17.44 -15.80 4.13
N ASP A 216 17.38 -16.27 5.37
CA ASP A 216 17.60 -17.68 5.74
C ASP A 216 16.49 -18.61 5.20
N ASN A 217 15.34 -18.07 4.78
CA ASN A 217 14.28 -18.84 4.14
C ASN A 217 14.57 -19.04 2.64
N GLU A 218 15.35 -20.08 2.32
CA GLU A 218 15.78 -20.39 0.95
C GLU A 218 14.61 -20.58 -0.05
N PRO A 219 13.49 -21.27 0.28
CA PRO A 219 12.34 -21.37 -0.62
C PRO A 219 11.70 -20.02 -0.94
N LEU A 220 11.56 -19.15 0.06
CA LEU A 220 11.09 -17.78 -0.12
C LEU A 220 12.03 -17.00 -1.03
N MET A 221 13.32 -16.96 -0.71
CA MET A 221 14.28 -16.17 -1.48
C MET A 221 14.38 -16.65 -2.93
N SER A 222 14.28 -17.96 -3.17
CA SER A 222 14.21 -18.52 -4.52
C SER A 222 12.96 -18.07 -5.28
N CYS A 223 11.81 -18.01 -4.59
CA CYS A 223 10.57 -17.46 -5.14
C CYS A 223 10.73 -15.97 -5.46
N VAL A 224 11.19 -15.17 -4.50
CA VAL A 224 11.38 -13.72 -4.64
C VAL A 224 12.29 -13.39 -5.83
N HIS A 225 13.42 -14.10 -6.00
CA HIS A 225 14.31 -13.92 -7.14
C HIS A 225 13.62 -14.21 -8.48
N ARG A 226 12.79 -15.24 -8.54
CA ARG A 226 12.04 -15.59 -9.76
C ARG A 226 10.98 -14.54 -10.06
N GLU A 227 10.19 -14.17 -9.06
CA GLU A 227 9.07 -13.24 -9.21
C GLU A 227 9.53 -11.77 -9.41
N SER A 228 10.76 -11.43 -9.01
CA SER A 228 11.42 -10.16 -9.39
C SER A 228 11.63 -10.00 -10.90
N LYS A 229 11.38 -11.06 -11.69
CA LYS A 229 11.45 -11.05 -13.16
C LYS A 229 10.07 -11.28 -13.80
N SER A 230 9.00 -11.25 -13.00
CA SER A 230 7.63 -11.47 -13.47
C SER A 230 7.18 -10.36 -14.43
N ASN A 231 6.31 -10.72 -15.37
CA ASN A 231 5.61 -9.74 -16.22
C ASN A 231 4.54 -8.98 -15.44
N ASN A 232 4.07 -9.54 -14.31
CA ASN A 232 3.17 -8.85 -13.41
C ASN A 232 3.95 -7.75 -12.68
N MET A 233 3.74 -6.49 -13.08
CA MET A 233 4.50 -5.36 -12.57
C MET A 233 4.37 -5.17 -11.05
N LYS A 234 3.18 -5.49 -10.51
CA LYS A 234 2.87 -5.40 -9.08
C LYS A 234 3.65 -6.44 -8.28
N GLN A 235 3.67 -7.68 -8.78
CA GLN A 235 4.45 -8.76 -8.16
C GLN A 235 5.95 -8.50 -8.29
N ARG A 236 6.41 -8.05 -9.46
CA ARG A 236 7.79 -7.66 -9.70
C ARG A 236 8.26 -6.59 -8.71
N GLY A 237 7.54 -5.47 -8.61
CA GLY A 237 7.91 -4.35 -7.75
C GLY A 237 8.06 -4.74 -6.27
N THR A 238 7.10 -5.49 -5.73
CA THR A 238 7.18 -6.00 -4.35
C THR A 238 8.41 -6.88 -4.12
N ASN A 239 8.66 -7.83 -5.03
CA ASN A 239 9.79 -8.76 -4.89
C ASN A 239 11.14 -8.07 -5.07
N GLU A 240 11.24 -7.11 -6.00
CA GLU A 240 12.43 -6.25 -6.10
C GLU A 240 12.63 -5.43 -4.81
N GLY A 241 11.55 -4.96 -4.18
CA GLY A 241 11.58 -4.31 -2.87
C GLY A 241 12.15 -5.19 -1.76
N LEU A 242 11.77 -6.46 -1.72
CA LEU A 242 12.35 -7.44 -0.79
C LEU A 242 13.84 -7.67 -1.04
N LEU A 243 14.25 -7.87 -2.29
CA LEU A 243 15.67 -8.02 -2.65
C LEU A 243 16.48 -6.77 -2.28
N TRP A 244 15.92 -5.59 -2.54
CA TRP A 244 16.52 -4.32 -2.15
C TRP A 244 16.79 -4.27 -0.65
N LYS A 245 15.78 -4.59 0.16
CA LYS A 245 15.86 -4.51 1.62
C LYS A 245 16.72 -5.61 2.25
N THR A 246 16.83 -6.76 1.59
CA THR A 246 17.66 -7.90 2.02
C THR A 246 19.13 -7.81 1.57
N GLY A 247 19.56 -6.66 1.04
CA GLY A 247 20.98 -6.38 0.79
C GLY A 247 21.40 -6.43 -0.69
N GLU A 248 20.46 -6.52 -1.64
CA GLU A 248 20.78 -6.46 -3.07
C GLU A 248 20.77 -5.04 -3.67
N GLU A 249 20.65 -4.00 -2.85
CA GLU A 249 20.57 -2.59 -3.28
C GLU A 249 21.60 -2.23 -4.37
N ASP A 250 22.89 -2.53 -4.14
CA ASP A 250 23.96 -2.19 -5.09
C ASP A 250 23.79 -2.89 -6.46
N LYS A 251 23.30 -4.14 -6.47
CA LYS A 251 23.04 -4.88 -7.72
C LYS A 251 21.97 -4.19 -8.55
N PHE A 252 20.94 -3.63 -7.91
CA PHE A 252 19.85 -2.95 -8.59
C PHE A 252 20.29 -1.59 -9.15
N ILE A 253 21.10 -0.84 -8.41
CA ILE A 253 21.67 0.43 -8.87
C ILE A 253 22.55 0.19 -10.11
N LEU A 254 23.48 -0.77 -10.04
CA LEU A 254 24.37 -1.12 -11.16
C LEU A 254 23.58 -1.53 -12.42
N ARG A 255 22.56 -2.38 -12.27
CA ARG A 255 21.70 -2.79 -13.42
C ARG A 255 21.01 -1.61 -14.08
N GLN A 256 20.56 -0.62 -13.31
CA GLN A 256 19.93 0.58 -13.88
C GLN A 256 20.94 1.50 -14.57
N GLU A 257 22.14 1.62 -14.03
CA GLU A 257 23.23 2.36 -14.67
C GLU A 257 23.65 1.73 -16.00
N GLU A 258 23.84 0.40 -16.03
CA GLU A 258 24.14 -0.35 -17.25
C GLU A 258 23.04 -0.19 -18.31
N LYS A 259 21.77 -0.21 -17.89
CA LYS A 259 20.63 -0.01 -18.80
C LYS A 259 20.67 1.38 -19.43
N LYS A 260 20.91 2.43 -18.63
CA LYS A 260 21.04 3.81 -19.12
C LYS A 260 22.23 3.97 -20.07
N GLN A 261 23.37 3.34 -19.75
CA GLN A 261 24.55 3.37 -20.62
C GLN A 261 24.27 2.70 -21.97
N LYS A 262 23.59 1.54 -21.98
CA LYS A 262 23.18 0.87 -23.21
C LYS A 262 22.21 1.71 -24.04
N GLU A 263 21.22 2.35 -23.41
CA GLU A 263 20.28 3.25 -24.08
C GLU A 263 21.03 4.46 -24.69
N GLN A 264 22.00 5.04 -23.98
CA GLN A 264 22.83 6.13 -24.50
C GLN A 264 23.71 5.70 -25.68
N LEU A 265 24.31 4.51 -25.62
CA LEU A 265 25.11 3.94 -26.71
C LEU A 265 24.24 3.65 -27.95
N MET A 266 23.04 3.11 -27.77
CA MET A 266 22.09 2.89 -28.87
C MET A 266 21.68 4.20 -29.56
N ILE A 267 21.53 5.29 -28.81
CA ILE A 267 21.24 6.62 -29.37
C ILE A 267 22.44 7.17 -30.16
N GLN A 268 23.66 6.87 -29.72
CA GLN A 268 24.88 7.30 -30.41
C GLN A 268 25.20 6.49 -31.69
N GLU A 269 24.70 5.25 -31.78
CA GLU A 269 24.88 4.37 -32.94
C GLU A 269 23.83 4.57 -34.05
N ILE A 270 22.86 5.48 -33.88
CA ILE A 270 21.86 5.83 -34.91
C ILE A 270 22.60 6.48 -36.09
N THR A 271 22.56 5.85 -37.27
CA THR A 271 23.20 6.38 -38.47
C THR A 271 22.37 7.51 -39.09
N PRO A 272 22.97 8.44 -39.88
CA PRO A 272 22.23 9.54 -40.50
C PRO A 272 21.06 9.11 -41.39
N SER A 273 21.06 7.87 -41.91
CA SER A 273 19.95 7.29 -42.67
C SER A 273 18.77 6.86 -41.80
N ASP A 274 19.00 6.52 -40.53
CA ASP A 274 17.97 6.11 -39.58
C ASP A 274 17.22 7.34 -39.01
N VAL A 275 17.87 8.51 -39.00
CA VAL A 275 17.29 9.80 -38.61
C VAL A 275 16.09 10.17 -39.51
N ILE A 276 16.14 9.83 -40.80
CA ILE A 276 15.05 10.10 -41.76
C ILE A 276 13.78 9.29 -41.42
N PHE A 277 13.92 8.12 -40.80
CA PHE A 277 12.80 7.27 -40.41
C PHE A 277 12.13 7.76 -39.10
N GLU A 278 12.92 8.27 -38.15
CA GLU A 278 12.39 8.89 -36.92
C GLU A 278 11.77 10.28 -37.18
N GLU A 279 12.32 11.08 -38.11
CA GLU A 279 11.66 12.32 -38.57
C GLU A 279 10.28 12.02 -39.16
N SER A 280 10.14 10.93 -39.92
CA SER A 280 8.86 10.50 -40.50
C SER A 280 7.83 10.08 -39.43
N LYS A 281 8.28 9.53 -38.31
CA LYS A 281 7.44 9.13 -37.16
C LYS A 281 7.06 10.32 -36.28
N ALA A 282 7.98 11.25 -36.08
CA ALA A 282 7.71 12.53 -35.43
C ALA A 282 6.71 13.37 -36.24
N ILE A 283 6.81 13.38 -37.57
CA ILE A 283 5.83 14.00 -38.47
C ILE A 283 4.47 13.29 -38.38
N TYR A 284 4.44 11.95 -38.33
CA TYR A 284 3.19 11.18 -38.16
C TYR A 284 2.48 11.46 -36.82
N GLN A 285 3.24 11.68 -35.75
CA GLN A 285 2.71 12.02 -34.42
C GLN A 285 2.32 13.50 -34.32
N TYR A 286 3.01 14.40 -35.02
CA TYR A 286 2.68 15.82 -35.15
C TYR A 286 1.33 16.02 -35.87
N VAL A 287 1.07 15.28 -36.96
CA VAL A 287 -0.19 15.34 -37.71
C VAL A 287 -1.39 14.83 -36.90
N ARG A 288 -1.17 13.97 -35.89
CA ARG A 288 -2.21 13.52 -34.95
C ARG A 288 -2.45 14.42 -33.74
N GLY A 289 -1.67 15.50 -33.58
CA GLY A 289 -1.88 16.51 -32.53
C GLY A 289 -1.31 16.17 -31.15
N ASP A 290 -0.48 15.13 -31.03
CA ASP A 290 0.02 14.64 -29.73
C ASP A 290 1.35 15.27 -29.28
N TYR A 291 1.92 16.22 -30.02
CA TYR A 291 3.13 16.95 -29.62
C TYR A 291 2.99 18.46 -29.81
N ARG A 292 2.98 19.22 -28.70
CA ARG A 292 3.25 20.67 -28.71
C ARG A 292 4.74 20.88 -28.41
N PHE A 293 5.51 21.23 -29.43
CA PHE A 293 6.83 21.84 -29.24
C PHE A 293 6.63 23.29 -28.79
N ASN A 294 7.16 23.64 -27.61
CA ASN A 294 7.55 25.02 -27.32
C ASN A 294 9.08 25.08 -27.45
N LEU A 295 9.57 25.38 -28.66
CA LEU A 295 10.90 25.95 -28.85
C LEU A 295 10.80 27.45 -28.54
N GLY A 296 10.76 27.75 -27.26
CA GLY A 296 11.09 29.08 -26.75
C GLY A 296 12.36 28.91 -25.93
N ASP A 297 13.41 29.65 -26.28
CA ASP A 297 14.64 29.83 -25.52
C ASP A 297 14.32 30.42 -24.13
N THR A 298 13.76 29.59 -23.26
CA THR A 298 13.67 29.83 -21.82
C THR A 298 14.79 29.03 -21.22
N ALA A 299 15.75 29.72 -20.58
CA ALA A 299 16.85 29.08 -19.87
C ALA A 299 16.27 28.05 -18.90
N ILE A 300 16.33 26.78 -19.29
CA ILE A 300 15.83 25.67 -18.47
C ILE A 300 16.70 25.68 -17.22
N SER A 301 16.08 25.73 -16.04
CA SER A 301 16.83 25.79 -14.78
C SER A 301 17.41 24.42 -14.49
N ASP A 302 18.67 24.37 -14.05
CA ASP A 302 19.37 23.14 -13.62
C ASP A 302 18.77 22.45 -12.37
N ILE A 303 17.58 22.85 -11.90
CA ILE A 303 16.96 22.26 -10.71
C ILE A 303 16.11 21.06 -11.13
N TYR A 304 16.47 19.89 -10.62
CA TYR A 304 15.69 18.66 -10.73
C TYR A 304 14.83 18.46 -9.49
N VAL A 305 13.52 18.51 -9.65
CA VAL A 305 12.54 18.31 -8.58
C VAL A 305 11.86 16.95 -8.75
N MET A 306 11.99 16.08 -7.75
CA MET A 306 11.22 14.84 -7.69
C MET A 306 9.95 15.04 -6.87
N ILE A 307 8.80 14.60 -7.38
CA ILE A 307 7.53 14.54 -6.63
C ILE A 307 7.31 13.09 -6.17
N SER A 308 7.40 12.85 -4.86
CA SER A 308 7.14 11.56 -4.22
C SER A 308 5.74 11.56 -3.63
N TYR A 309 4.89 10.61 -4.02
CA TYR A 309 3.48 10.57 -3.64
C TYR A 309 2.93 9.14 -3.58
N CYS A 310 1.75 8.94 -2.98
CA CYS A 310 1.03 7.67 -3.03
C CYS A 310 0.11 7.65 -4.27
N GLU A 311 -0.02 6.52 -4.97
CA GLU A 311 -0.88 6.39 -6.16
C GLU A 311 -2.33 6.85 -5.91
N ASP A 312 -2.84 6.57 -4.72
CA ASP A 312 -4.19 6.96 -4.32
C ASP A 312 -4.38 8.49 -4.15
N ASP A 313 -3.31 9.27 -4.24
CA ASP A 313 -3.30 10.74 -4.18
C ASP A 313 -2.82 11.35 -5.51
N ILE A 314 -2.85 10.57 -6.61
CA ILE A 314 -2.37 10.99 -7.93
C ILE A 314 -3.04 12.28 -8.44
N GLU A 315 -4.34 12.48 -8.17
CA GLU A 315 -5.08 13.62 -8.71
C GLU A 315 -4.52 14.97 -8.23
N ILE A 316 -4.24 15.09 -6.93
CA ILE A 316 -3.69 16.32 -6.34
C ILE A 316 -2.21 16.46 -6.69
N CYS A 317 -1.45 15.37 -6.73
CA CYS A 317 -0.03 15.40 -7.08
C CYS A 317 0.21 15.76 -8.54
N GLN A 318 -0.65 15.30 -9.45
CA GLN A 318 -0.63 15.67 -10.86
C GLN A 318 -0.92 17.16 -11.05
N ARG A 319 -1.88 17.73 -10.28
CA ARG A 319 -2.12 19.19 -10.30
C ARG A 319 -0.88 19.95 -9.84
N ILE A 320 -0.24 19.51 -8.77
CA ILE A 320 1.00 20.12 -8.29
C ILE A 320 2.08 20.08 -9.38
N TYR A 321 2.26 18.92 -10.00
CA TYR A 321 3.20 18.73 -11.11
C TYR A 321 2.91 19.68 -12.29
N ASP A 322 1.66 19.73 -12.77
CA ASP A 322 1.29 20.53 -13.94
C ASP A 322 1.42 22.03 -13.68
N THR A 323 1.08 22.48 -12.46
CA THR A 323 1.28 23.87 -12.04
C THR A 323 2.77 24.21 -11.95
N LEU A 324 3.60 23.41 -11.26
CA LEU A 324 5.04 23.66 -11.21
C LEU A 324 5.66 23.66 -12.61
N LYS A 325 5.24 22.75 -13.49
CA LYS A 325 5.76 22.65 -14.86
C LYS A 325 5.45 23.86 -15.71
N THR A 326 4.30 24.50 -15.49
CA THR A 326 3.86 25.68 -16.25
C THR A 326 4.39 26.97 -15.64
N SER A 327 4.54 27.02 -14.32
CA SER A 327 4.93 28.22 -13.57
C SER A 327 6.44 28.37 -13.35
N THR A 328 7.24 27.33 -13.61
CA THR A 328 8.68 27.32 -13.31
C THR A 328 9.49 26.67 -14.43
N PRO A 329 10.78 27.03 -14.59
CA PRO A 329 11.67 26.38 -15.55
C PRO A 329 12.33 25.10 -14.99
N TYR A 330 11.77 24.48 -13.93
CA TYR A 330 12.38 23.31 -13.26
C TYR A 330 12.22 22.02 -14.07
N HIS A 331 13.20 21.12 -13.94
CA HIS A 331 13.08 19.75 -14.42
C HIS A 331 12.28 18.93 -13.41
N LEU A 332 11.04 18.60 -13.74
CA LEU A 332 10.16 17.84 -12.85
C LEU A 332 10.18 16.35 -13.20
N ALA A 333 10.40 15.52 -12.19
CA ALA A 333 10.20 14.08 -12.25
C ALA A 333 9.06 13.71 -11.31
N MET A 334 7.94 13.29 -11.88
CA MET A 334 6.90 12.58 -11.17
C MET A 334 6.85 11.20 -11.81
N ASP A 335 7.04 10.16 -11.00
CA ASP A 335 7.08 8.81 -11.53
C ASP A 335 5.73 8.49 -12.18
N LYS A 336 5.70 8.35 -13.52
CA LYS A 336 4.50 7.98 -14.26
C LYS A 336 4.16 6.49 -14.10
N TYR A 337 5.04 5.72 -13.48
CA TYR A 337 4.80 4.33 -13.16
C TYR A 337 4.08 4.28 -11.81
N ASN A 338 2.92 3.61 -11.75
CA ASN A 338 2.21 3.32 -10.50
C ASN A 338 3.22 2.98 -9.40
N MET A 339 3.20 3.66 -8.24
CA MET A 339 4.15 3.42 -7.15
C MET A 339 4.18 1.93 -6.75
N TYR A 340 3.07 1.18 -6.89
CA TYR A 340 3.04 -0.27 -6.68
C TYR A 340 3.82 -1.11 -7.70
N SER A 341 4.22 -0.52 -8.82
CA SER A 341 4.87 -1.15 -9.98
C SER A 341 6.27 -0.62 -10.28
N ALA A 342 6.64 0.52 -9.68
CA ALA A 342 7.94 1.13 -9.86
C ALA A 342 8.98 0.31 -9.11
N SER A 343 9.98 -0.16 -9.86
CA SER A 343 11.17 -0.79 -9.29
C SER A 343 11.82 0.18 -8.29
N PRO A 344 12.21 -0.26 -7.08
CA PRO A 344 12.99 0.56 -6.15
C PRO A 344 14.21 1.22 -6.82
N ALA A 345 14.80 0.53 -7.81
CA ALA A 345 15.93 1.01 -8.58
C ALA A 345 15.59 2.22 -9.47
N VAL A 346 14.38 2.29 -10.03
CA VAL A 346 13.90 3.44 -10.82
C VAL A 346 13.79 4.66 -9.92
N VAL A 347 13.10 4.50 -8.78
CA VAL A 347 12.91 5.54 -7.75
C VAL A 347 14.26 6.04 -7.25
N ALA A 348 15.19 5.13 -6.94
CA ALA A 348 16.53 5.46 -6.52
C ALA A 348 17.26 6.35 -7.54
N SER A 349 17.15 5.98 -8.81
CA SER A 349 17.82 6.69 -9.88
C SER A 349 17.25 8.09 -10.18
N ILE A 350 15.96 8.32 -9.86
CA ILE A 350 15.33 9.64 -9.90
C ILE A 350 15.80 10.45 -8.69
N ALA A 351 15.76 9.86 -7.49
CA ALA A 351 16.18 10.50 -6.25
C ALA A 351 17.66 10.94 -6.28
N GLU A 352 18.53 10.19 -6.96
CA GLU A 352 19.95 10.56 -7.13
C GLU A 352 20.18 11.77 -8.02
N LYS A 353 19.33 11.96 -9.03
CA LYS A 353 19.36 13.13 -9.90
C LYS A 353 18.68 14.33 -9.28
N ALA A 354 17.71 14.10 -8.39
CA ALA A 354 16.94 15.15 -7.78
C ALA A 354 17.79 16.07 -6.91
N ASP A 355 17.60 17.37 -7.11
CA ASP A 355 18.13 18.41 -6.25
C ASP A 355 17.31 18.56 -4.97
N VAL A 356 16.00 18.34 -5.09
CA VAL A 356 15.01 18.41 -4.03
C VAL A 356 13.89 17.40 -4.29
N VAL A 357 13.35 16.83 -3.22
CA VAL A 357 12.19 15.97 -3.26
C VAL A 357 11.01 16.66 -2.59
N VAL A 358 9.94 16.90 -3.34
CA VAL A 358 8.64 17.29 -2.81
C VAL A 358 7.92 16.01 -2.39
N MET A 359 7.73 15.81 -1.08
CA MET A 359 7.14 14.60 -0.52
C MET A 359 5.69 14.88 -0.13
N CYS A 360 4.75 14.36 -0.91
CA CYS A 360 3.30 14.52 -0.72
C CYS A 360 2.80 13.51 0.32
N LEU A 361 2.47 14.01 1.51
CA LEU A 361 2.15 13.26 2.70
C LEU A 361 0.63 13.09 2.84
N SER A 362 0.25 11.83 3.04
CA SER A 362 -1.09 11.37 3.38
C SER A 362 -0.99 10.15 4.30
N ASN A 363 -2.11 9.72 4.88
CA ASN A 363 -2.13 8.46 5.63
C ASN A 363 -1.87 7.27 4.70
N LYS A 364 -2.31 7.34 3.45
CA LYS A 364 -2.04 6.28 2.45
C LYS A 364 -0.55 6.20 2.09
N TYR A 365 0.12 7.34 1.97
CA TYR A 365 1.58 7.40 1.83
C TYR A 365 2.27 6.71 3.01
N ARG A 366 1.81 6.96 4.24
CA ARG A 366 2.36 6.35 5.46
C ARG A 366 2.18 4.83 5.50
N LEU A 367 1.09 4.31 4.96
CA LEU A 367 0.78 2.87 4.96
C LEU A 367 1.45 2.11 3.79
N SER A 368 1.99 2.81 2.79
CA SER A 368 2.59 2.20 1.62
C SER A 368 4.05 1.81 1.87
N THR A 369 4.34 0.50 1.81
CA THR A 369 5.70 -0.04 1.93
C THR A 369 6.63 0.48 0.83
N VAL A 370 6.11 0.73 -0.38
CA VAL A 370 6.91 1.30 -1.47
C VAL A 370 7.24 2.77 -1.21
N CYS A 371 6.29 3.56 -0.71
CA CYS A 371 6.56 4.93 -0.27
C CYS A 371 7.64 4.96 0.83
N ARG A 372 7.57 4.02 1.78
CA ARG A 372 8.57 3.87 2.85
C ARG A 372 9.95 3.52 2.30
N LEU A 373 10.07 2.55 1.37
CA LEU A 373 11.34 2.23 0.71
C LEU A 373 11.95 3.46 0.03
N ALA A 374 11.14 4.19 -0.74
CA ALA A 374 11.56 5.41 -1.41
C ALA A 374 12.08 6.46 -0.41
N ALA A 375 11.30 6.73 0.65
CA ALA A 375 11.64 7.71 1.67
C ALA A 375 12.92 7.33 2.44
N GLU A 376 13.11 6.05 2.80
CA GLU A 376 14.35 5.57 3.43
C GLU A 376 15.56 5.81 2.50
N TYR A 377 15.41 5.53 1.21
CA TYR A 377 16.47 5.76 0.23
C TYR A 377 16.81 7.25 0.07
N ILE A 378 15.79 8.10 -0.10
CA ILE A 378 15.93 9.56 -0.20
C ILE A 378 16.68 10.11 1.02
N LYS A 379 16.32 9.62 2.22
CA LYS A 379 16.97 9.99 3.48
C LYS A 379 18.42 9.48 3.54
N LYS A 380 18.68 8.23 3.14
CA LYS A 380 20.04 7.64 3.04
C LYS A 380 20.95 8.47 2.13
N ARG A 381 20.41 8.98 1.02
CA ARG A 381 21.11 9.87 0.07
C ARG A 381 21.12 11.35 0.49
N GLN A 382 20.61 11.68 1.68
CA GLN A 382 20.57 13.04 2.24
C GLN A 382 19.95 14.07 1.30
N ARG A 383 18.96 13.65 0.50
CA ARG A 383 18.30 14.57 -0.43
C ARG A 383 17.41 15.54 0.35
N PRO A 384 17.43 16.86 0.03
CA PRO A 384 16.52 17.82 0.63
C PRO A 384 15.07 17.41 0.38
N ILE A 385 14.26 17.42 1.44
CA ILE A 385 12.83 17.07 1.38
C ILE A 385 12.01 18.32 1.70
N ILE A 386 11.02 18.64 0.87
CA ILE A 386 9.95 19.58 1.18
C ILE A 386 8.68 18.76 1.47
N PRO A 387 8.23 18.69 2.73
CA PRO A 387 7.03 17.94 3.06
C PRO A 387 5.76 18.73 2.73
N VAL A 388 4.87 18.11 1.96
CA VAL A 388 3.60 18.70 1.49
C VAL A 388 2.43 17.87 1.99
N ILE A 389 1.49 18.45 2.75
CA ILE A 389 0.25 17.75 3.16
C ILE A 389 -0.75 17.79 2.01
N VAL A 390 -1.23 16.62 1.60
CA VAL A 390 -2.22 16.47 0.51
C VAL A 390 -3.53 15.82 0.96
N GLU A 391 -3.62 15.40 2.23
CA GLU A 391 -4.83 14.82 2.84
C GLU A 391 -5.33 15.72 3.98
N ALA A 392 -6.60 16.11 3.93
CA ALA A 392 -7.18 17.05 4.89
C ALA A 392 -7.13 16.49 6.33
N ASN A 393 -6.71 17.33 7.28
CA ASN A 393 -6.51 16.98 8.70
C ASN A 393 -5.46 15.88 8.96
N TYR A 394 -4.65 15.53 7.97
CA TYR A 394 -3.58 14.58 8.17
C TYR A 394 -2.42 15.19 8.96
N LYS A 395 -1.91 14.42 9.92
CA LYS A 395 -0.71 14.76 10.69
C LYS A 395 0.25 13.57 10.60
N PRO A 396 1.47 13.76 10.07
CA PRO A 396 2.44 12.68 10.00
C PRO A 396 2.76 12.12 11.39
N THR A 397 2.75 10.79 11.52
CA THR A 397 3.14 10.06 12.75
C THR A 397 4.16 8.97 12.42
N GLY A 398 4.72 8.34 13.46
CA GLY A 398 5.62 7.19 13.34
C GLY A 398 6.83 7.44 12.42
N TRP A 399 7.14 6.44 11.59
CA TRP A 399 8.29 6.46 10.68
C TRP A 399 8.31 7.67 9.73
N LEU A 400 7.14 8.11 9.26
CA LEU A 400 7.05 9.19 8.27
C LEU A 400 7.42 10.54 8.89
N ASN A 401 6.98 10.79 10.14
CA ASN A 401 7.37 11.98 10.89
C ASN A 401 8.90 12.01 11.12
N ILE A 402 9.50 10.86 11.42
CA ILE A 402 10.97 10.71 11.56
C ILE A 402 11.69 10.89 10.22
N ALA A 403 11.06 10.55 9.09
CA ALA A 403 11.63 10.73 7.76
C ALA A 403 11.66 12.21 7.34
N VAL A 404 10.57 12.95 7.57
CA VAL A 404 10.45 14.37 7.19
C VAL A 404 11.16 15.32 8.16
N GLY A 405 11.28 14.94 9.44
CA GLY A 405 11.99 15.71 10.47
C GLY A 405 11.28 17.01 10.87
N VAL A 406 12.03 17.98 11.42
CA VAL A 406 11.50 19.25 11.96
C VAL A 406 11.22 20.30 10.86
N ARG A 407 10.86 19.87 9.66
CA ARG A 407 10.66 20.76 8.51
C ARG A 407 9.27 21.39 8.55
N ARG A 408 9.15 22.60 7.99
CA ARG A 408 7.86 23.25 7.79
C ARG A 408 7.05 22.49 6.75
N PHE A 409 5.79 22.20 7.07
CA PHE A 409 4.84 21.59 6.15
C PHE A 409 4.16 22.66 5.29
N ILE A 410 4.01 22.37 4.00
CA ILE A 410 3.14 23.15 3.09
C ILE A 410 1.84 22.38 2.94
N ASP A 411 0.71 23.03 3.18
CA ASP A 411 -0.59 22.36 3.23
C ASP A 411 -1.46 22.72 2.01
N PHE A 412 -1.66 21.74 1.13
CA PHE A 412 -2.46 21.86 -0.09
C PHE A 412 -3.95 21.53 0.13
N THR A 413 -4.36 21.36 1.38
CA THR A 413 -5.75 21.07 1.75
C THR A 413 -6.53 22.33 2.16
N ASN A 414 -5.84 23.46 2.27
CA ASN A 414 -6.41 24.77 2.60
C ASN A 414 -6.87 25.54 1.35
N ASP A 415 -7.76 26.52 1.56
CA ASP A 415 -8.51 27.18 0.49
C ASP A 415 -7.68 28.11 -0.43
N ASP A 416 -6.53 28.65 0.02
CA ASP A 416 -5.70 29.56 -0.78
C ASP A 416 -4.54 28.83 -1.49
N LEU A 417 -4.89 28.08 -2.54
CA LEU A 417 -3.91 27.34 -3.34
C LEU A 417 -2.85 28.25 -3.99
N GLY A 418 -3.19 29.51 -4.32
CA GLY A 418 -2.26 30.43 -4.97
C GLY A 418 -1.08 30.78 -4.07
N VAL A 419 -1.36 31.10 -2.80
CA VAL A 419 -0.31 31.31 -1.79
C VAL A 419 0.48 30.03 -1.55
N THR A 420 -0.19 28.88 -1.43
CA THR A 420 0.47 27.58 -1.22
C THR A 420 1.46 27.22 -2.33
N TYR A 421 1.11 27.47 -3.59
CA TYR A 421 2.03 27.27 -4.71
C TYR A 421 3.24 28.19 -4.67
N ASN A 422 3.04 29.46 -4.33
CA ASN A 422 4.15 30.41 -4.19
C ASN A 422 5.10 30.03 -3.06
N ASP A 423 4.57 29.56 -1.93
CA ASP A 423 5.38 29.04 -0.82
C ASP A 423 6.21 27.83 -1.27
N LEU A 424 5.63 26.88 -2.02
CA LEU A 424 6.35 25.72 -2.54
C LEU A 424 7.47 26.12 -3.52
N ILE A 425 7.20 27.04 -4.45
CA ILE A 425 8.20 27.52 -5.41
C ILE A 425 9.35 28.23 -4.69
N ARG A 426 9.04 29.04 -3.67
CA ARG A 426 10.05 29.71 -2.85
C ARG A 426 10.95 28.71 -2.13
N GLU A 427 10.37 27.73 -1.45
CA GLU A 427 11.13 26.69 -0.73
C GLU A 427 12.03 25.88 -1.68
N ILE A 428 11.57 25.55 -2.89
CA ILE A 428 12.40 24.91 -3.93
C ILE A 428 13.57 25.81 -4.33
N ALA A 429 13.33 27.10 -4.54
CA ALA A 429 14.37 28.06 -4.90
C ALA A 429 15.41 28.26 -3.79
N ASP A 430 14.98 28.29 -2.53
CA ASP A 430 15.85 28.46 -1.35
C ASP A 430 16.78 27.25 -1.12
N ILE A 431 16.38 26.04 -1.54
CA ILE A 431 17.27 24.88 -1.50
C ILE A 431 18.41 25.01 -2.52
N LYS A 432 18.19 25.67 -3.66
CA LYS A 432 19.24 25.93 -4.64
C LYS A 432 20.27 26.94 -4.11
N SER A 433 19.81 28.01 -3.46
CA SER A 433 20.72 29.06 -2.96
C SER A 433 21.67 28.54 -1.87
N ASN A 434 21.27 27.53 -1.10
CA ASN A 434 22.10 26.89 -0.09
C ASN A 434 23.09 25.82 -0.62
N LYS A 435 23.05 25.49 -1.92
CA LYS A 435 24.00 24.56 -2.56
C LYS A 435 25.25 25.24 -3.14
N ASN A 436 25.19 26.55 -3.34
CA ASN A 436 26.32 27.41 -3.74
C ASN A 436 26.93 28.07 -2.51
#